data_AF-A0A7Y2C623-F1
#
_entry.id   AF-A0A7Y2C623-F1
#
_cell.length_a   1.000
_cell.length_b   1.000
_cell.length_c   1.000
_cell.angle_alpha   90.00
_cell.angle_beta   90.00
_cell.angle_gamma   90.00
#
_symmetry.space_group_name_H-M   'P 1'
#
loop_
_entity.id
_entity.type
_entity.pdbx_description
1 polymer ?
#
loop_
_entity_poly.entity_id
_entity_poly.type
_entity_poly.pdbx_seq_one_letter_code
_entity_poly.pdbx_strand_id
1 'polypeptide(L)'
;MAKKFSVPGFYRSSLISEVKAARAAADPRKRDLTPSVLDFGPVRYKLARHFGFCYGVENAIEIAYRAISENPDRRIFLLSEMIHNPHVNEDLQSRGIRFLRTTMGEQLIPFDELGPDD
;
A
#
# COMPACT_ATOMS: atom_id res chain seq x y z
N MET A 1 21.41 -3.80 2.91
CA MET A 1 20.41 -3.92 1.81
C MET A 1 19.15 -3.19 2.23
N ALA A 2 18.41 -2.57 1.29
CA ALA A 2 17.10 -2.00 1.60
C ALA A 2 16.10 -3.10 1.98
N LYS A 3 15.21 -2.83 2.94
CA LYS A 3 14.13 -3.77 3.34
C LYS A 3 13.29 -4.11 2.10
N LYS A 4 13.02 -5.40 1.89
CA LYS A 4 12.06 -5.87 0.89
C LYS A 4 10.74 -6.15 1.59
N PHE A 5 9.65 -5.59 1.06
CA PHE A 5 8.31 -5.78 1.60
C PHE A 5 7.52 -6.85 0.84
N SER A 6 6.77 -7.65 1.58
CA SER A 6 5.79 -8.61 1.07
C SER A 6 4.45 -7.92 0.85
N VAL A 7 4.37 -7.11 -0.21
CA VAL A 7 3.13 -6.48 -0.66
C VAL A 7 2.50 -7.33 -1.77
N PRO A 8 1.18 -7.56 -1.77
CA PRO A 8 0.50 -8.34 -2.80
C PRO A 8 0.81 -7.90 -4.22
N GLY A 9 1.02 -8.87 -5.11
CA GLY A 9 1.45 -8.63 -6.49
C GLY A 9 0.46 -7.81 -7.32
N PHE A 10 -0.83 -7.89 -7.02
CA PHE A 10 -1.87 -7.15 -7.74
C PHE A 10 -1.83 -5.63 -7.48
N TYR A 11 -1.11 -5.16 -6.46
CA TYR A 11 -0.81 -3.74 -6.28
C TYR A 11 0.35 -3.24 -7.15
N ARG A 12 1.08 -4.15 -7.81
CA ARG A 12 2.25 -3.82 -8.62
C ARG A 12 1.91 -3.89 -10.10
N SER A 13 2.34 -2.87 -10.84
CA SER A 13 2.30 -2.88 -12.31
C SER A 13 3.63 -3.41 -12.86
N SER A 14 3.56 -4.31 -13.84
CA SER A 14 4.73 -4.84 -14.55
C SER A 14 5.49 -3.73 -15.28
N LEU A 15 4.79 -2.90 -16.05
CA LEU A 15 5.38 -1.75 -16.76
C LEU A 15 6.11 -0.80 -15.80
N ILE A 16 5.45 -0.42 -14.70
CA ILE A 16 6.03 0.50 -13.72
C ILE A 16 7.26 -0.11 -13.04
N SER A 17 7.24 -1.42 -12.78
CA SER A 17 8.36 -2.13 -12.17
C SER A 17 9.59 -2.10 -13.09
N GLU A 18 9.42 -2.34 -14.39
CA GLU A 18 10.49 -2.27 -15.38
C GLU A 18 11.07 -0.85 -15.49
N VAL A 19 10.21 0.17 -15.57
CA VAL A 19 10.67 1.57 -15.61
C VAL A 19 11.49 1.91 -14.36
N LYS A 20 11.02 1.51 -13.17
CA LYS A 20 11.73 1.74 -11.91
C LYS A 20 13.06 0.98 -11.84
N ALA A 21 13.11 -0.25 -12.35
CA ALA A 21 14.32 -1.06 -12.39
C ALA A 21 15.39 -0.43 -13.29
N ALA A 22 15.04 -0.05 -14.52
CA ALA A 22 15.93 0.64 -15.45
C ALA A 22 16.47 1.95 -14.84
N ARG A 23 15.59 2.71 -14.18
CA ARG A 23 15.93 3.95 -13.50
C ARG A 23 16.81 3.78 -12.26
N ALA A 24 16.69 2.67 -11.54
CA ALA A 24 17.55 2.34 -10.41
C ALA A 24 18.94 1.88 -10.85
N ALA A 25 19.02 1.16 -11.99
CA ALA A 25 20.30 0.76 -12.58
C ALA A 25 21.09 1.98 -13.10
N ALA A 26 20.41 2.92 -13.77
CA ALA A 26 21.05 4.12 -14.33
C ALA A 26 21.42 5.18 -13.30
N ASP A 27 20.60 5.38 -12.26
CA ASP A 27 20.87 6.33 -11.18
C ASP A 27 20.47 5.74 -9.82
N PRO A 28 21.35 4.94 -9.19
CA PRO A 28 21.08 4.26 -7.93
C PRO A 28 20.88 5.21 -6.74
N ARG A 29 21.49 6.39 -6.80
CA ARG A 29 21.43 7.40 -5.73
C ARG A 29 20.25 8.36 -5.89
N LYS A 30 19.43 8.20 -6.93
CA LYS A 30 18.24 9.01 -7.19
C LYS A 30 18.51 10.52 -7.23
N ARG A 31 19.68 10.91 -7.76
CA ARG A 31 20.08 12.32 -7.89
C ARG A 31 19.37 13.01 -9.04
N ASP A 32 19.10 12.28 -10.11
CA ASP A 32 18.36 12.79 -11.25
C ASP A 32 16.86 12.74 -10.94
N LEU A 33 16.27 13.92 -10.79
CA LEU A 33 14.85 14.11 -10.47
C LEU A 33 13.96 14.23 -11.70
N THR A 34 14.54 14.16 -12.91
CA THR A 34 13.76 14.24 -14.14
C THR A 34 12.80 13.05 -14.26
N PRO A 35 11.61 13.27 -14.85
CA PRO A 35 10.65 12.21 -15.10
C PRO A 35 11.21 11.20 -16.12
N SER A 36 10.78 9.96 -16.00
CA SER A 36 11.00 8.97 -17.06
C SER A 36 10.05 9.27 -18.21
N VAL A 37 10.56 9.31 -19.44
CA VAL A 37 9.75 9.57 -20.63
C VAL A 37 9.59 8.27 -21.40
N LEU A 38 8.34 7.82 -21.57
CA LEU A 38 7.99 6.75 -22.49
C LEU A 38 7.51 7.39 -23.79
N ASP A 39 8.31 7.23 -24.84
CA ASP A 39 8.08 7.88 -26.14
C ASP A 39 7.50 6.89 -27.15
N PHE A 40 6.27 7.16 -27.61
CA PHE A 40 5.57 6.37 -28.62
C PHE A 40 5.35 7.19 -29.90
N GLY A 41 6.09 8.28 -30.13
CA GLY A 41 5.95 9.16 -31.29
C GLY A 41 4.92 10.27 -31.05
N PRO A 42 3.69 10.19 -31.61
CA PRO A 42 2.66 11.21 -31.41
C PRO A 42 2.23 11.39 -29.95
N VAL A 43 2.48 10.41 -29.08
CA VAL A 43 2.15 10.45 -27.65
C VAL A 43 3.39 10.16 -26.81
N ARG A 44 3.60 10.97 -25.77
CA ARG A 44 4.66 10.78 -24.78
C ARG A 44 4.09 10.78 -23.38
N TYR A 45 4.43 9.76 -22.60
CA TYR A 45 4.06 9.66 -21.19
C TYR A 45 5.23 10.09 -20.32
N LYS A 46 4.99 11.00 -19.38
CA LYS A 46 5.98 11.42 -18.38
C LYS A 46 5.61 10.83 -17.04
N LEU A 47 6.45 9.93 -16.55
CA LEU A 47 6.33 9.31 -15.24
C LEU A 47 7.24 10.04 -14.26
N ALA A 48 6.68 10.57 -13.17
CA ALA A 48 7.47 11.24 -12.14
C ALA A 48 8.61 10.35 -11.63
N ARG A 49 9.73 10.96 -11.20
CA ARG A 49 10.87 10.20 -10.65
C ARG A 49 10.47 9.35 -9.43
N HIS A 50 9.63 9.91 -8.58
CA HIS A 50 9.14 9.28 -7.36
C HIS A 50 7.62 9.15 -7.45
N PHE A 51 7.12 7.92 -7.41
CA PHE A 51 5.68 7.63 -7.45
C PHE A 51 5.41 6.21 -6.94
N GLY A 52 4.17 5.96 -6.53
CA GLY A 52 3.73 4.72 -5.91
C GLY A 52 3.91 4.73 -4.38
N PHE A 53 3.85 3.56 -3.76
CA PHE A 53 3.92 3.43 -2.32
C PHE A 53 5.27 3.89 -1.76
N CYS A 54 5.19 4.65 -0.66
CA CYS A 54 6.35 4.95 0.17
C CYS A 54 6.60 3.79 1.13
N TYR A 55 7.78 3.80 1.77
CA TYR A 55 8.16 2.81 2.78
C TYR A 55 7.08 2.59 3.85
N GLY A 56 6.48 3.67 4.36
CA GLY A 56 5.46 3.59 5.41
C GLY A 56 4.21 2.84 4.95
N VAL A 57 3.76 3.09 3.72
CA VAL A 57 2.60 2.40 3.14
C VAL A 57 2.90 0.93 2.90
N GLU A 58 4.07 0.60 2.31
CA GLU A 58 4.45 -0.81 2.09
C GLU A 58 4.56 -1.58 3.41
N ASN A 59 5.13 -0.95 4.44
CA ASN A 59 5.24 -1.53 5.78
C ASN A 59 3.87 -1.75 6.43
N ALA A 60 2.96 -0.79 6.31
CA ALA A 60 1.62 -0.89 6.89
C ALA A 60 0.80 -2.01 6.23
N ILE A 61 0.87 -2.12 4.90
CA ILE A 61 0.21 -3.21 4.16
C ILE A 61 0.78 -4.57 4.57
N GLU A 62 2.11 -4.72 4.63
CA GLU A 62 2.76 -5.96 5.08
C GLU A 62 2.29 -6.37 6.49
N ILE A 63 2.21 -5.42 7.42
CA ILE A 63 1.75 -5.69 8.80
C ILE A 63 0.29 -6.15 8.81
N ALA A 64 -0.62 -5.48 8.10
CA ALA A 64 -2.03 -5.88 8.06
C ALA A 64 -2.21 -7.28 7.46
N TYR A 65 -1.54 -7.55 6.34
CA TYR A 65 -1.60 -8.86 5.71
C TYR A 65 -1.06 -9.96 6.61
N ARG A 66 0.05 -9.69 7.30
CA ARG A 66 0.63 -10.61 8.25
C ARG A 66 -0.33 -10.86 9.42
N ALA A 67 -0.92 -9.80 9.99
CA ALA A 67 -1.90 -9.92 11.07
C ALA A 67 -3.07 -10.82 10.67
N ILE A 68 -3.62 -10.65 9.47
CA ILE A 68 -4.69 -11.52 8.93
C ILE A 68 -4.21 -12.97 8.83
N SER A 69 -3.03 -13.20 8.26
CA SER A 69 -2.52 -14.57 8.04
C SER A 69 -2.14 -15.30 9.32
N GLU A 70 -1.65 -14.58 10.34
CA GLU A 70 -1.21 -15.15 11.61
C GLU A 70 -2.36 -15.36 12.60
N ASN A 71 -3.53 -14.75 12.33
CA ASN A 71 -4.69 -14.80 13.22
C ASN A 71 -5.98 -15.16 12.44
N PRO A 72 -6.06 -16.34 11.79
CA PRO A 72 -7.18 -16.71 10.92
C PRO A 72 -8.52 -16.78 11.65
N ASP A 73 -8.51 -17.08 12.95
CA ASP A 73 -9.70 -17.25 13.78
C ASP A 73 -10.04 -16.04 14.65
N ARG A 74 -9.32 -14.92 14.50
CA ARG A 74 -9.54 -13.70 15.29
C ARG A 74 -10.12 -12.58 14.43
N ARG A 75 -10.94 -11.73 15.05
CA ARG A 75 -11.40 -10.49 14.41
C ARG A 75 -10.27 -9.48 14.47
N ILE A 76 -9.95 -8.84 13.36
CA ILE A 76 -8.89 -7.82 13.32
C ILE A 76 -9.52 -6.47 13.07
N PHE A 77 -9.19 -5.52 13.93
CA PHE A 77 -9.70 -4.16 13.87
C PHE A 77 -8.58 -3.17 13.57
N LEU A 78 -8.88 -2.18 12.74
CA LEU A 78 -8.06 -0.99 12.55
C LEU A 78 -8.82 0.23 13.06
N LEU A 79 -8.12 1.16 13.69
CA LEU A 79 -8.76 2.34 14.28
C LEU A 79 -9.50 3.18 13.23
N SER A 80 -8.88 3.37 12.07
CA SER A 80 -9.42 4.05 10.91
C SER A 80 -8.80 3.47 9.65
N GLU A 81 -9.11 4.06 8.49
CA GLU A 81 -8.51 3.69 7.20
C GLU A 81 -7.00 3.47 7.32
N MET A 82 -6.51 2.39 6.71
CA MET A 82 -5.08 2.08 6.74
C MET A 82 -4.28 3.15 5.98
N ILE A 83 -4.80 3.53 4.82
CA ILE A 83 -4.30 4.60 3.96
C ILE A 83 -5.50 5.25 3.25
N HIS A 84 -5.38 6.50 2.82
CA HIS A 84 -6.41 7.17 2.02
C HIS A 84 -6.40 6.66 0.56
N ASN A 85 -6.60 5.36 0.39
CA ASN A 85 -6.78 4.68 -0.88
C ASN A 85 -7.95 3.69 -0.72
N PRO A 86 -9.12 3.98 -1.34
CA PRO A 86 -10.31 3.17 -1.15
C PRO A 86 -10.09 1.71 -1.58
N HIS A 87 -9.37 1.47 -2.68
CA HIS A 87 -9.10 0.11 -3.16
C HIS A 87 -8.31 -0.73 -2.15
N VAL A 88 -7.35 -0.14 -1.44
CA VAL A 88 -6.60 -0.86 -0.40
C VAL A 88 -7.48 -1.14 0.81
N ASN A 89 -8.30 -0.17 1.23
CA ASN A 89 -9.21 -0.36 2.36
C ASN A 89 -10.30 -1.41 2.05
N GLU A 90 -10.85 -1.41 0.84
CA GLU A 90 -11.83 -2.40 0.36
C GLU A 90 -11.22 -3.81 0.33
N ASP A 91 -10.00 -3.97 -0.17
CA ASP A 91 -9.30 -5.26 -0.14
C ASP A 91 -9.07 -5.75 1.29
N LEU A 92 -8.63 -4.89 2.21
CA LEU A 92 -8.48 -5.26 3.63
C LEU A 92 -9.83 -5.65 4.27
N GLN A 93 -10.90 -4.90 4.00
CA GLN A 93 -12.25 -5.23 4.48
C GLN A 93 -12.73 -6.56 3.92
N SER A 94 -12.50 -6.84 2.64
CA SER A 94 -12.86 -8.11 2.00
C SER A 94 -12.16 -9.31 2.65
N ARG A 95 -11.04 -9.08 3.34
CA ARG A 95 -10.27 -10.08 4.09
C ARG A 95 -10.64 -10.14 5.59
N GLY A 96 -11.68 -9.44 6.00
CA GLY A 96 -12.22 -9.49 7.35
C GLY A 96 -11.74 -8.40 8.30
N ILE A 97 -10.87 -7.48 7.87
CA ILE A 97 -10.54 -6.30 8.69
C ILE A 97 -11.76 -5.41 8.85
N ARG A 98 -11.96 -4.90 10.07
CA ARG A 98 -13.03 -3.95 10.38
C ARG A 98 -12.45 -2.62 10.84
N PHE A 99 -13.04 -1.51 10.41
CA PHE A 99 -12.65 -0.18 10.84
C PHE A 99 -13.51 0.26 12.02
N LEU A 100 -12.87 0.71 13.11
CA LEU A 100 -13.56 1.15 14.32
C LEU A 100 -14.16 2.55 14.15
N ARG A 101 -13.52 3.42 13.36
CA ARG A 101 -13.92 4.81 13.17
C ARG A 101 -13.71 5.26 11.72
N THR A 102 -14.48 6.28 11.32
CA THR A 102 -14.21 7.04 10.10
C THR A 102 -12.94 7.88 10.26
N THR A 103 -12.45 8.46 9.16
CA THR A 103 -11.30 9.40 9.18
C THR A 103 -11.62 10.71 9.92
N MET A 104 -12.91 11.02 10.10
CA MET A 104 -13.40 12.15 10.89
C MET A 104 -13.58 11.80 12.38
N GLY A 105 -13.31 10.55 12.76
CA GLY A 105 -13.44 10.07 14.14
C GLY A 105 -14.86 9.69 14.54
N GLU A 106 -15.81 9.58 13.62
CA GLU A 106 -17.12 9.03 13.94
C GLU A 106 -16.96 7.53 14.22
N GLN A 107 -17.62 7.04 15.26
CA GLN A 107 -17.52 5.64 15.65
C GLN A 107 -18.40 4.78 14.74
N LEU A 108 -17.79 3.78 14.09
CA LEU A 108 -18.47 2.80 13.25
C LEU A 108 -18.85 1.55 14.04
N ILE A 109 -17.98 1.15 14.98
CA ILE A 109 -18.17 -0.02 15.83
C ILE A 109 -18.04 0.43 17.30
N PRO A 110 -19.08 0.23 18.13
CA PRO A 110 -19.01 0.45 19.58
C PRO A 110 -17.85 -0.33 20.23
N PHE A 111 -17.08 0.30 21.12
CA PHE A 111 -15.89 -0.32 21.71
C PHE A 111 -16.22 -1.43 22.72
N ASP A 112 -17.44 -1.43 23.24
CA ASP A 112 -18.01 -2.49 24.08
C ASP A 112 -18.32 -3.78 23.31
N GLU A 113 -18.33 -3.76 21.96
CA GLU A 113 -18.36 -4.99 21.14
C GLU A 113 -17.00 -5.70 21.03
N LEU A 114 -15.92 -5.05 21.49
CA LEU A 114 -14.57 -5.61 21.48
C LEU A 114 -14.35 -6.52 22.67
N GLY A 115 -13.76 -7.68 22.41
CA GLY A 115 -13.40 -8.69 23.40
C GLY A 115 -11.88 -8.81 23.58
N PRO A 116 -11.41 -9.44 24.67
CA PRO A 116 -9.99 -9.71 24.90
C PRO A 116 -9.32 -10.54 23.80
N ASP A 117 -10.11 -11.33 23.07
CA ASP A 117 -9.65 -12.22 21.99
C ASP A 117 -9.61 -11.54 20.61
N ASP A 118 -9.96 -10.25 20.51
CA ASP A 118 -9.76 -9.44 19.30
C ASP A 118 -8.33 -8.87 19.16
#